data_AF-K5YWP8-F1
#
_entry.id   AF-K5YWP8-F1
#
_cell.length_a   1.000
_cell.length_b   1.000
_cell.length_c   1.000
_cell.angle_alpha   90.00
_cell.angle_beta   90.00
_cell.angle_gamma   90.00
#
_symmetry.space_group_name_H-M   'P 1'
#
loop_
_entity.id
_entity.type
_entity.pdbx_description
1 polymer ?
#
loop_
_entity_poly.entity_id
_entity_poly.type
_entity_poly.pdbx_seq_one_letter_code
_entity_poly.pdbx_strand_id
1 'polypeptide(L)'
;MDQHETHTLEELLRRYSGIEKLPEVQRIKFDEAVRTGEDPLSIVKYFKTLGIEVREPADLFRLNDDPHEEEINAFKIPEGVAVSVESDDLWLVFEVDSVGLSDLSDGTKTESSSSAATPVACAEGGAGR
;
A
#
# COMPACT_ATOMS: atom_id res chain seq x y z
N MET A 1 -1.42 -7.13 -12.12
CA MET A 1 -2.30 -6.81 -10.99
C MET A 1 -1.55 -5.75 -10.20
N ASP A 2 -2.07 -4.53 -10.21
CA ASP A 2 -1.44 -3.37 -9.61
C ASP A 2 -1.48 -3.52 -8.08
N GLN A 3 -0.35 -3.93 -7.50
CA GLN A 3 -0.20 -4.23 -6.07
C GLN A 3 -0.35 -2.98 -5.17
N HIS A 4 -0.63 -1.82 -5.76
CA HIS A 4 -0.83 -0.53 -5.11
C HIS A 4 -2.30 -0.08 -5.10
N GLU A 5 -3.21 -0.84 -5.70
CA GLU A 5 -4.64 -0.54 -5.70
C GLU A 5 -5.22 -0.78 -4.29
N THR A 6 -5.89 0.23 -3.73
CA THR A 6 -6.48 0.12 -2.40
C THR A 6 -7.73 -0.76 -2.48
N HIS A 7 -7.68 -1.94 -1.88
CA HIS A 7 -8.81 -2.86 -1.81
C HIS A 7 -9.58 -2.69 -0.49
N THR A 8 -10.87 -3.02 -0.49
CA THR A 8 -11.60 -3.14 0.79
C THR A 8 -11.34 -4.52 1.40
N LEU A 9 -11.31 -4.59 2.73
CA LEU A 9 -11.17 -5.86 3.44
C LEU A 9 -12.26 -6.86 3.00
N GLU A 10 -13.51 -6.40 2.83
CA GLU A 10 -14.62 -7.25 2.36
C GLU A 10 -14.38 -7.83 0.95
N GLU A 11 -13.78 -7.06 0.05
CA GLU A 11 -13.43 -7.54 -1.30
C GLU A 11 -12.35 -8.61 -1.25
N LEU A 12 -11.31 -8.39 -0.43
CA LEU A 12 -10.24 -9.36 -0.23
C LEU A 12 -10.77 -10.65 0.39
N LEU A 13 -11.55 -10.54 1.47
CA LEU A 13 -12.20 -11.69 2.08
C LEU A 13 -13.05 -12.43 1.05
N ARG A 14 -13.86 -11.75 0.24
CA ARG A 14 -14.67 -12.44 -0.78
C ARG A 14 -13.83 -13.14 -1.86
N ARG A 15 -12.67 -12.59 -2.22
CA ARG A 15 -11.78 -13.13 -3.25
C ARG A 15 -11.00 -14.35 -2.76
N TYR A 16 -10.55 -14.32 -1.51
CA TYR A 16 -9.64 -15.31 -0.93
C TYR A 16 -10.32 -16.32 -0.01
N SER A 17 -11.48 -16.00 0.55
CA SER A 17 -12.27 -16.97 1.32
C SER A 17 -13.08 -17.83 0.37
N GLY A 18 -12.88 -19.15 0.42
CA GLY A 18 -13.80 -20.09 -0.21
C GLY A 18 -15.25 -19.83 0.25
N ILE A 19 -16.21 -20.22 -0.58
CA ILE A 19 -17.66 -19.92 -0.43
C ILE A 19 -18.23 -20.44 0.91
N GLU A 20 -17.52 -21.32 1.60
CA GLU A 20 -18.01 -22.06 2.76
C GLU A 20 -17.78 -21.37 4.11
N LYS A 21 -16.72 -20.56 4.27
CA LYS A 21 -16.40 -19.94 5.57
C LYS A 21 -15.57 -18.67 5.40
N LEU A 22 -15.99 -17.60 6.09
CA LEU A 22 -15.17 -16.40 6.23
C LEU A 22 -14.04 -16.67 7.25
N PRO A 23 -12.79 -16.29 6.95
CA PRO A 23 -11.67 -16.44 7.86
C PRO A 23 -11.84 -15.48 9.03
N GLU A 24 -11.17 -15.79 10.12
CA GLU A 24 -11.12 -14.90 11.27
C GLU A 24 -10.33 -13.65 10.90
N VAL A 25 -10.78 -12.47 11.34
CA VAL A 25 -10.04 -11.23 11.14
C VAL A 25 -9.66 -10.66 12.49
N GLN A 26 -8.35 -10.50 12.72
CA GLN A 26 -7.82 -9.81 13.88
C GLN A 26 -7.25 -8.45 13.47
N ARG A 27 -7.49 -7.43 14.30
CA ARG A 27 -7.05 -6.06 14.08
C ARG A 27 -6.11 -5.66 15.20
N ILE A 28 -4.92 -5.18 14.84
CA ILE A 28 -3.92 -4.69 15.79
C ILE A 28 -3.37 -3.36 15.31
N LYS A 29 -2.88 -2.53 16.22
CA LYS A 29 -2.20 -1.27 15.87
C LYS A 29 -0.80 -1.56 15.34
N PHE A 30 -0.46 -1.02 14.18
CA PHE A 30 0.87 -1.17 13.58
C PHE A 30 1.97 -0.69 14.53
N ASP A 31 1.84 0.51 15.09
CA ASP A 31 2.82 1.10 16.02
C ASP A 31 2.99 0.30 17.32
N GLU A 32 1.99 -0.49 17.69
CA GLU A 32 2.07 -1.37 18.85
C GLU A 32 2.79 -2.66 18.50
N ALA A 33 2.38 -3.31 17.42
CA ALA A 33 2.98 -4.54 16.92
C ALA A 33 4.48 -4.38 16.64
N VAL A 34 4.89 -3.29 16.00
CA VAL A 34 6.31 -3.01 15.71
C VAL A 34 7.10 -2.76 17.00
N ARG A 35 6.49 -2.06 17.97
CA ARG A 35 7.16 -1.69 19.23
C ARG A 35 7.33 -2.89 20.16
N THR A 36 6.31 -3.73 20.30
CA THR A 36 6.36 -4.94 21.13
C THR A 36 7.05 -6.09 20.41
N GLY A 37 7.04 -6.08 19.08
CA GLY A 37 7.42 -7.22 18.26
C GLY A 37 6.43 -8.38 18.40
N GLU A 38 5.21 -8.10 18.86
CA GLU A 38 4.16 -9.09 19.06
C GLU A 38 3.00 -8.85 18.11
N ASP A 39 2.71 -9.88 17.32
CA ASP A 39 1.55 -9.94 16.45
C ASP A 39 1.06 -11.40 16.38
N PRO A 40 -0.25 -11.64 16.18
CA PRO A 40 -0.85 -12.99 16.21
C PRO A 40 -0.22 -13.98 15.23
N LEU A 41 0.29 -13.50 14.09
CA LEU A 41 0.87 -14.31 13.03
C LEU A 41 2.42 -14.30 13.05
N SER A 42 3.03 -13.65 14.05
CA SER A 42 4.48 -13.45 14.15
C SER A 42 5.13 -12.83 12.89
N ILE A 43 4.41 -12.04 12.10
CA ILE A 43 4.88 -11.34 10.90
C ILE A 43 6.04 -10.41 11.23
N VAL A 44 5.94 -9.61 12.29
CA VAL A 44 7.01 -8.67 12.68
C VAL A 44 8.28 -9.43 13.06
N LYS A 45 8.13 -10.57 13.73
CA LYS A 45 9.25 -11.46 14.04
C LYS A 45 9.83 -12.07 12.78
N TYR A 46 8.99 -12.48 11.83
CA TYR A 46 9.41 -13.05 10.56
C TYR A 46 10.31 -12.09 9.77
N PHE A 47 9.89 -10.84 9.58
CA PHE A 47 10.72 -9.78 9.00
C PHE A 47 12.07 -9.62 9.72
N LYS A 48 12.06 -9.66 11.05
CA LYS A 48 13.28 -9.59 11.85
C LYS A 48 14.21 -10.79 11.62
N THR A 49 13.68 -12.00 11.40
CA THR A 49 14.49 -13.18 11.04
C THR A 49 15.14 -13.05 9.66
N LEU A 50 14.49 -12.36 8.73
CA LEU A 50 15.04 -12.02 7.42
C LEU A 50 16.04 -10.85 7.47
N GLY A 51 16.23 -10.22 8.63
CA GLY A 51 17.10 -9.06 8.80
C GLY A 51 16.51 -7.77 8.22
N ILE A 52 15.20 -7.74 7.98
CA ILE A 52 14.48 -6.57 7.46
C ILE A 52 13.83 -5.85 8.64
N GLU A 53 14.11 -4.55 8.75
CA GLU A 53 13.48 -3.69 9.75
C GLU A 53 12.16 -3.13 9.22
N VAL A 54 11.06 -3.43 9.91
CA VAL A 54 9.72 -2.90 9.60
C VAL A 54 9.56 -1.55 10.28
N ARG A 55 9.56 -0.46 9.50
CA ARG A 55 9.43 0.92 10.01
C ARG A 55 8.08 1.51 9.69
N GLU A 56 7.54 1.16 8.54
CA GLU A 56 6.27 1.66 8.04
C GLU A 56 5.43 0.53 7.44
N PRO A 57 4.11 0.70 7.32
CA PRO A 57 3.22 -0.33 6.79
C PRO A 57 3.60 -0.75 5.36
N ALA A 58 4.19 0.15 4.58
CA ALA A 58 4.65 -0.15 3.23
C ALA A 58 5.76 -1.22 3.19
N ASP A 59 6.53 -1.38 4.27
CA ASP A 59 7.54 -2.44 4.35
C ASP A 59 6.92 -3.84 4.34
N LEU A 60 5.66 -3.99 4.75
CA LEU A 60 4.95 -5.28 4.73
C LEU A 60 4.73 -5.81 3.31
N PHE A 61 4.66 -4.92 2.31
CA PHE A 61 4.49 -5.32 0.91
C PHE A 61 5.70 -6.03 0.34
N ARG A 62 6.87 -5.92 0.98
CA ARG A 62 8.09 -6.63 0.55
C ARG A 62 7.94 -8.15 0.58
N LEU A 63 7.01 -8.69 1.38
CA LEU A 63 6.69 -10.12 1.35
C LEU A 63 6.15 -10.55 0.00
N ASN A 64 5.35 -9.71 -0.65
CA ASN A 64 4.80 -10.02 -1.97
C ASN A 64 5.86 -10.00 -3.07
N ASP A 65 6.98 -9.30 -2.85
CA ASP A 65 8.09 -9.20 -3.79
C ASP A 65 9.12 -10.34 -3.60
N ASP A 66 9.06 -11.10 -2.50
CA ASP A 66 10.00 -12.19 -2.24
C ASP A 66 9.56 -13.45 -3.00
N PRO A 67 10.34 -13.93 -3.99
CA PRO A 67 9.99 -15.12 -4.76
C PRO A 67 10.07 -16.43 -3.96
N HIS A 68 10.59 -16.39 -2.72
CA HIS A 68 10.61 -17.51 -1.80
C HIS A 68 9.46 -17.48 -0.80
N GLU A 69 8.70 -16.39 -0.75
CA GLU A 69 7.53 -16.23 0.10
C GLU A 69 6.26 -16.48 -0.73
N GLU A 70 5.72 -17.69 -0.64
CA GLU A 70 4.50 -18.07 -1.36
C GLU A 70 3.28 -18.15 -0.43
N GLU A 71 3.48 -18.09 0.90
CA GLU A 71 2.42 -18.32 1.89
C GLU A 71 1.83 -17.01 2.43
N ILE A 72 2.62 -15.94 2.53
CA ILE A 72 2.18 -14.69 3.14
C ILE A 72 1.90 -13.62 2.08
N ASN A 73 0.68 -13.08 2.07
CA ASN A 73 0.27 -12.01 1.19
C ASN A 73 -0.12 -10.75 1.98
N ALA A 74 0.36 -9.59 1.56
CA ALA A 74 0.03 -8.28 2.12
C ALA A 74 -0.78 -7.42 1.13
N PHE A 75 -1.84 -6.77 1.59
CA PHE A 75 -2.75 -5.97 0.78
C PHE A 75 -3.01 -4.60 1.40
N LYS A 76 -3.00 -3.56 0.57
CA LYS A 76 -3.32 -2.20 0.99
C LYS A 76 -4.83 -2.04 1.19
N ILE A 77 -5.23 -1.55 2.35
CA ILE A 77 -6.64 -1.26 2.67
C ILE A 77 -6.78 0.16 3.25
N PRO A 78 -7.98 0.77 3.25
CA PRO A 78 -8.19 2.11 3.81
C PRO A 78 -7.80 2.22 5.30
N GLU A 79 -7.91 1.15 6.07
CA GLU A 79 -7.54 1.12 7.49
C GLU A 79 -6.03 0.91 7.75
N GLY A 80 -5.24 0.57 6.72
CA GLY A 80 -3.83 0.24 6.82
C GLY A 80 -3.42 -0.90 5.89
N VAL A 81 -2.96 -2.03 6.45
CA VAL A 81 -2.50 -3.19 5.69
C VAL A 81 -3.14 -4.46 6.20
N ALA A 82 -3.75 -5.23 5.30
CA ALA A 82 -4.26 -6.57 5.58
C ALA A 82 -3.22 -7.62 5.16
N VAL A 83 -2.89 -8.54 6.05
CA VAL A 83 -1.99 -9.66 5.82
C VAL A 83 -2.78 -10.96 5.95
N SER A 84 -2.61 -11.86 4.99
CA SER A 84 -3.17 -13.21 5.01
C SER A 84 -2.07 -14.24 4.85
N VAL A 85 -2.16 -15.34 5.59
CA VAL A 85 -1.26 -16.48 5.48
C VAL A 85 -2.06 -17.64 4.88
N GLU A 86 -1.64 -18.23 3.76
CA GLU A 86 -2.39 -19.29 3.08
C GLU A 86 -2.59 -20.53 3.96
N SER A 87 -1.62 -20.79 4.83
CA SER A 87 -1.65 -21.89 5.81
C SER A 87 -2.56 -21.65 7.03
N ASP A 88 -3.06 -20.42 7.23
CA ASP A 88 -3.91 -20.05 8.36
C ASP A 88 -5.25 -19.45 7.89
N ASP A 89 -6.37 -19.90 8.45
CA ASP A 89 -7.69 -19.26 8.25
C ASP A 89 -7.83 -17.92 9.03
N LEU A 90 -6.73 -17.15 9.12
CA LEU A 90 -6.62 -15.91 9.88
C LEU A 90 -6.08 -14.78 9.02
N TRP A 91 -6.80 -13.67 9.04
CA TRP A 91 -6.39 -12.40 8.45
C TRP A 91 -5.98 -11.44 9.56
N LEU A 92 -4.82 -10.84 9.42
CA LEU A 92 -4.31 -9.84 10.34
C LEU A 92 -4.30 -8.46 9.69
N VAL A 93 -5.01 -7.53 10.29
CA VAL A 93 -5.06 -6.14 9.85
C VAL A 93 -4.19 -5.30 10.78
N PHE A 94 -3.17 -4.68 10.19
CA PHE A 94 -2.36 -3.65 10.81
C PHE A 94 -3.03 -2.30 10.59
N GLU A 95 -3.72 -1.83 11.62
CA GLU A 95 -4.37 -0.52 11.62
C GLU A 95 -3.34 0.59 11.80
N VAL A 96 -3.46 1.62 10.98
CA VAL A 96 -2.69 2.86 11.10
C VAL A 96 -3.65 3.97 11.50
N ASP A 97 -3.24 4.80 12.46
CA ASP A 97 -4.02 5.98 12.83
C ASP A 97 -4.16 6.86 11.57
N SER A 98 -5.39 7.05 11.09
CA SER A 98 -5.72 7.57 9.75
C SER A 98 -5.26 9.01 9.48
N VAL A 99 -4.58 9.63 10.44
CA VAL A 99 -3.92 10.93 10.32
C VAL A 99 -2.71 10.87 9.36
N GLY A 100 -2.17 9.67 9.06
CA GLY A 100 -0.99 9.48 8.19
C GLY A 100 -1.25 9.02 6.75
N LEU A 101 -2.48 8.65 6.37
CA LEU A 101 -2.76 7.98 5.09
C LEU A 101 -2.88 8.92 3.87
N SER A 102 -2.73 10.23 4.07
CA SER A 102 -2.83 11.23 3.00
C SER A 102 -1.65 11.19 2.00
N ASP A 103 -0.53 10.54 2.35
CA ASP A 103 0.71 10.59 1.55
C ASP A 103 0.87 9.43 0.55
N LEU A 104 0.04 8.37 0.64
CA LEU A 104 0.15 7.19 -0.24
C LEU A 104 -0.76 7.26 -1.49
N SER A 105 -1.32 8.43 -1.80
CA SER A 105 -2.28 8.63 -2.89
C SER A 105 -1.85 9.61 -3.97
N ASP A 106 -0.74 10.36 -3.82
CA ASP A 106 -0.32 11.35 -4.83
C ASP A 106 0.84 10.84 -5.69
N GLY A 107 0.60 9.70 -6.35
CA GLY A 107 1.27 9.40 -7.60
C GLY A 107 0.52 10.11 -8.72
N THR A 108 0.54 11.45 -8.75
CA THR A 108 0.00 12.23 -9.85
C THR A 108 0.69 11.82 -11.14
N LYS A 109 -0.06 11.06 -11.94
CA LYS A 109 0.11 10.81 -13.36
C LYS A 109 0.77 12.00 -14.05
N THR A 110 2.07 11.85 -14.31
CA THR A 110 2.86 12.76 -15.15
C THR A 110 2.45 12.53 -16.59
N GLU A 111 1.30 13.06 -16.98
CA GLU A 111 0.88 13.11 -18.38
C GLU A 111 0.19 14.44 -18.66
N SER A 112 0.98 15.42 -19.10
CA SER A 112 0.80 16.02 -20.43
C SER A 112 1.71 17.21 -20.56
N SER A 113 2.85 16.98 -21.23
CA SER A 113 3.52 18.04 -21.97
C SER A 113 2.51 18.63 -22.96
N SER A 114 2.06 19.85 -22.72
CA SER A 114 1.55 20.70 -23.80
C SER A 114 2.48 21.89 -23.93
N SER A 115 3.56 21.66 -24.67
CA SER A 115 4.39 22.67 -25.28
C SER A 115 3.54 23.47 -26.27
N ALA A 116 3.31 24.75 -25.98
CA ALA A 116 3.35 25.85 -26.96
C ALA A 116 2.97 27.17 -26.29
N ALA A 117 3.94 27.84 -25.68
CA ALA A 117 3.91 29.29 -25.56
C ALA A 117 5.10 29.82 -26.36
N THR A 118 4.87 30.07 -27.65
CA THR A 118 5.78 30.87 -28.47
C THR A 118 5.53 32.34 -28.15
N PRO A 119 6.46 33.08 -27.53
CA PRO A 119 6.36 34.54 -27.52
C PRO A 119 6.76 35.04 -28.90
N VAL A 120 5.80 35.52 -29.70
CA VAL A 120 6.16 36.27 -30.90
C VAL A 120 6.71 37.63 -30.46
N ALA A 121 7.97 37.84 -30.78
CA ALA A 121 8.69 39.08 -30.57
C ALA A 121 8.47 40.05 -31.73
N CYS A 122 8.78 41.32 -31.44
CA CYS A 122 9.26 42.36 -32.36
C CYS A 122 8.25 43.14 -33.23
N ALA A 123 8.07 44.39 -32.81
CA ALA A 123 8.32 45.63 -33.55
C ALA A 123 7.79 45.76 -35.00
N GLU A 124 6.90 46.74 -35.19
CA GLU A 124 6.86 47.49 -36.45
C GLU A 124 6.59 48.97 -36.14
N GLY A 125 7.57 49.80 -36.50
CA GLY A 125 7.42 51.25 -36.56
C GLY A 125 7.06 51.69 -37.98
N GLY A 126 6.30 52.77 -38.07
CA GLY A 126 6.46 53.74 -39.15
C GLY A 126 5.37 53.83 -40.22
N ALA A 127 5.09 55.09 -40.56
CA ALA A 127 4.34 55.66 -41.69
C ALA A 127 2.80 55.64 -41.56
N GLY A 128 2.09 56.76 -41.62
CA GLY A 128 2.43 58.15 -41.87
C GLY A 128 1.14 58.90 -42.27
N ARG A 129 1.08 60.20 -42.00
CA ARG A 129 0.55 61.28 -42.86
C ARG A 129 0.68 62.62 -42.15
#